data_AF-A0A6A5AA25-F1
#
_entry.id   AF-A0A6A5AA25-F1
#
_cell.length_a   1.000
_cell.length_b   1.000
_cell.length_c   1.000
_cell.angle_alpha   90.00
_cell.angle_beta   90.00
_cell.angle_gamma   90.00
#
_symmetry.space_group_name_H-M   'P 1'
#
loop_
_entity.id
_entity.type
_entity.pdbx_description
1 polymer ?
#
loop_
_entity_poly.entity_id
_entity_poly.type
_entity_poly.pdbx_seq_one_letter_code
_entity_poly.pdbx_strand_id
1 'polypeptide(L)'
;MYTVRGFLPVIESFGFETDLRVFTQGHAFCTQAFDHWALVPGTICDDLDLFDDRYCETGDPLDTTIILRPLEPSPVQALAREFMVKTRRRKGLSEEVNVSKFFDDPMLHELAKHDMNVENLM
;
A
#
# COMPACT_ATOMS: atom_id res chain seq x y z
N MET A 1 -10.61 34.60 -1.85
CA MET A 1 -9.60 33.57 -1.54
C MET A 1 -10.32 32.42 -0.86
N TYR A 2 -10.13 31.20 -1.34
CA TYR A 2 -10.75 30.00 -0.79
C TYR A 2 -9.67 29.11 -0.19
N THR A 3 -9.98 28.46 0.92
CA THR A 3 -9.10 27.49 1.57
C THR A 3 -9.68 26.11 1.37
N VAL A 4 -8.93 25.23 0.72
CA VAL A 4 -9.29 23.82 0.52
C VAL A 4 -8.40 22.97 1.41
N ARG A 5 -8.99 22.01 2.12
CA ARG A 5 -8.28 21.02 2.92
C ARG A 5 -8.59 19.64 2.35
N GLY A 6 -7.58 18.79 2.28
CA GLY A 6 -7.72 17.44 1.75
C GLY A 6 -6.51 16.59 2.14
N PHE A 7 -6.65 15.29 1.92
CA PHE A 7 -5.58 14.32 2.16
C PHE A 7 -4.94 13.91 0.84
N LEU A 8 -3.63 13.73 0.86
CA LEU A 8 -2.84 13.27 -0.28
C LEU A 8 -1.86 12.19 0.24
N PRO A 9 -1.83 10.99 -0.36
CA PRO A 9 -0.84 9.98 0.00
C PRO A 9 0.58 10.54 -0.16
N VAL A 10 1.44 10.31 0.84
CA VAL A 10 2.80 10.86 0.84
C VAL A 10 3.63 10.39 -0.37
N ILE A 11 3.36 9.19 -0.88
CA ILE A 11 4.07 8.68 -2.07
C ILE A 11 3.71 9.44 -3.36
N GLU A 12 2.53 10.06 -3.41
CA GLU A 12 2.02 10.85 -4.54
C GLU A 12 2.25 12.36 -4.35
N SER A 13 2.87 12.79 -3.23
CA SER A 13 3.04 14.22 -2.93
C SER A 13 4.25 14.86 -3.58
N PHE A 14 5.20 14.06 -4.07
CA PHE A 14 6.44 14.55 -4.67
C PHE A 14 6.15 15.32 -5.97
N GLY A 15 6.41 16.63 -5.96
CA GLY A 15 6.18 17.51 -7.10
C GLY A 15 4.81 18.19 -7.13
N PHE A 16 3.86 17.75 -6.30
CA PHE A 16 2.48 18.27 -6.29
C PHE A 16 2.39 19.79 -6.12
N GLU A 17 3.18 20.37 -5.20
CA GLU A 17 3.16 21.81 -4.93
C GLU A 17 3.64 22.63 -6.14
N THR A 18 4.67 22.13 -6.82
CA THR A 18 5.24 22.78 -8.01
C THR A 18 4.26 22.67 -9.17
N ASP A 19 3.66 21.50 -9.39
CA ASP A 19 2.64 21.30 -10.42
C ASP A 19 1.44 22.21 -10.19
N LEU A 20 0.94 22.29 -8.95
CA LEU A 20 -0.17 23.17 -8.59
C LEU A 20 0.11 24.63 -8.97
N ARG A 21 1.32 25.13 -8.69
CA ARG A 21 1.72 26.49 -9.07
C ARG A 21 1.82 26.67 -10.57
N VAL A 22 2.39 25.71 -11.29
CA VAL A 22 2.56 25.79 -12.74
C VAL A 22 1.20 25.79 -13.43
N PHE A 23 0.30 24.87 -13.07
CA PHE A 23 -1.04 24.77 -13.66
C PHE A 23 -1.95 25.95 -13.32
N THR A 24 -1.71 26.61 -12.19
CA THR A 24 -2.50 27.77 -11.76
C THR A 24 -1.80 29.11 -12.01
N GLN A 25 -0.67 29.14 -12.72
CA GLN A 25 0.12 30.35 -12.98
C GLN A 25 0.49 31.13 -11.69
N GLY A 26 0.71 30.41 -10.59
CA GLY A 26 1.01 30.98 -9.27
C GLY A 26 -0.19 31.53 -8.51
N HIS A 27 -1.43 31.33 -8.98
CA HIS A 27 -2.63 31.76 -8.27
C HIS A 27 -3.00 30.86 -7.08
N ALA A 28 -2.57 29.59 -7.07
CA ALA A 28 -2.76 28.67 -5.95
C ALA A 28 -1.43 28.27 -5.32
N PHE A 29 -1.48 28.02 -4.00
CA PHE A 29 -0.38 27.46 -3.23
C PHE A 29 -0.94 26.45 -2.24
N CYS A 30 -0.14 25.45 -1.87
CA CYS A 30 -0.49 24.49 -0.83
C CYS A 30 0.64 24.37 0.19
N THR A 31 0.26 24.08 1.43
CA THR A 31 1.17 23.60 2.46
C THR A 31 0.81 22.15 2.77
N GLN A 32 1.82 21.32 3.03
CA GLN A 32 1.64 19.91 3.33
C GLN A 32 2.25 19.64 4.71
N ALA A 33 1.49 18.93 5.54
CA ALA A 33 1.93 18.46 6.85
C ALA A 33 1.52 16.99 6.98
N PHE A 34 2.31 16.21 7.72
CA PHE A 34 1.95 14.83 8.04
C PHE A 34 0.82 14.82 9.07
N ASP A 35 -0.20 13.99 8.83
CA ASP A 35 -1.41 13.92 9.66
C ASP A 35 -1.64 12.52 10.24
N HIS A 36 -1.78 11.50 9.39
CA HIS A 36 -2.10 10.13 9.82
C HIS A 36 -1.46 9.04 8.94
N TRP A 37 -1.61 7.79 9.38
CA TRP A 37 -1.29 6.59 8.62
C TRP A 37 -2.58 5.98 8.07
N ALA A 38 -2.56 5.55 6.82
CA ALA A 38 -3.65 4.83 6.17
C ALA A 38 -3.14 3.51 5.59
N LEU A 39 -4.04 2.53 5.45
CA LEU A 39 -3.73 1.27 4.78
C LEU A 39 -3.50 1.52 3.28
N VAL A 40 -2.66 0.70 2.66
CA VAL A 40 -2.43 0.77 1.21
C VAL A 40 -3.68 0.24 0.52
N PRO A 41 -4.31 1.02 -0.38
CA PRO A 41 -5.53 0.60 -1.06
C PRO A 41 -5.29 -0.67 -1.88
N GLY A 42 -6.26 -1.58 -1.89
CA GLY A 42 -6.29 -2.78 -2.71
C GLY A 42 -7.36 -2.70 -3.80
N THR A 43 -8.15 -3.76 -3.95
CA THR A 43 -9.32 -3.79 -4.86
C THR A 43 -10.30 -2.65 -4.57
N ILE A 44 -10.93 -2.16 -5.65
CA ILE A 44 -11.79 -0.97 -5.65
C ILE A 44 -12.85 -1.11 -4.54
N CYS A 45 -12.87 -0.15 -3.60
CA CYS A 45 -14.11 0.18 -2.92
C CYS A 45 -15.05 0.71 -4.00
N ASP A 46 -16.08 -0.04 -4.36
CA ASP A 46 -17.09 0.46 -5.29
C ASP A 46 -17.52 1.86 -4.83
N ASP A 47 -17.54 2.82 -5.77
CA ASP A 47 -17.65 4.28 -5.56
C ASP A 47 -18.94 4.76 -4.85
N LEU A 48 -19.72 3.86 -4.23
CA LEU A 48 -21.03 4.14 -3.65
C LEU A 48 -21.01 4.51 -2.17
N ASP A 49 -19.91 4.29 -1.43
CA ASP A 49 -19.88 4.55 0.01
C ASP A 49 -18.76 5.53 0.41
N LEU A 50 -18.84 6.77 -0.07
CA LEU A 50 -18.01 7.89 0.42
C LEU A 50 -18.34 8.33 1.86
N PHE A 51 -19.29 7.67 2.52
CA PHE A 51 -19.83 8.03 3.84
C PHE A 51 -19.83 6.91 4.88
N ASP A 52 -19.37 5.70 4.53
CA ASP A 52 -19.31 4.59 5.47
C ASP A 52 -17.87 4.07 5.50
N ASP A 53 -17.21 4.19 6.65
CA ASP A 53 -15.82 3.76 6.92
C ASP A 53 -15.64 2.22 6.83
N ARG A 54 -16.42 1.52 6.01
CA ARG A 54 -16.43 0.08 5.86
C ARG A 54 -15.75 -0.36 4.57
N TYR A 55 -14.44 -0.57 4.71
CA TYR A 55 -13.62 -1.54 3.99
C TYR A 55 -13.47 -1.32 2.48
N CYS A 56 -12.63 -0.36 2.09
CA CYS A 56 -11.78 -0.58 0.92
C CYS A 56 -10.96 -1.85 1.22
N GLU A 57 -11.10 -2.89 0.39
CA GLU A 57 -10.32 -4.11 0.57
C GLU A 57 -8.84 -3.74 0.55
N THR A 58 -8.16 -3.97 1.66
CA THR A 58 -6.74 -3.65 1.79
C THR A 58 -5.96 -4.56 0.86
N GLY A 59 -5.04 -4.01 0.06
CA GLY A 59 -4.23 -4.83 -0.83
C GLY A 59 -3.40 -5.82 -0.02
N ASP A 60 -3.42 -7.10 -0.38
CA ASP A 60 -2.62 -8.11 0.31
C ASP A 60 -1.15 -7.97 -0.12
N PRO A 61 -0.22 -7.63 0.80
CA PRO A 61 1.19 -7.57 0.47
C PRO A 61 1.80 -8.95 0.19
N LEU A 62 1.20 -10.04 0.69
CA LEU A 62 1.72 -11.41 0.58
C LEU A 62 1.20 -12.15 -0.66
N ASP A 63 0.24 -11.60 -1.39
CA ASP A 63 -0.35 -12.25 -2.56
C ASP A 63 0.69 -12.47 -3.68
N THR A 64 1.14 -13.72 -3.87
CA THR A 64 2.16 -14.08 -4.85
C THR A 64 1.67 -14.13 -6.29
N THR A 65 0.35 -14.08 -6.51
CA THR A 65 -0.25 -14.14 -7.85
C THR A 65 0.00 -12.87 -8.66
N ILE A 66 0.26 -11.75 -7.98
CA ILE A 66 0.50 -10.44 -8.59
C ILE A 66 1.93 -10.37 -9.16
N ILE A 67 2.01 -10.29 -10.49
CA ILE A 67 3.27 -10.15 -11.23
C ILE A 67 3.61 -8.67 -11.39
N LEU A 68 4.72 -8.24 -10.78
CA LEU A 68 5.22 -6.86 -10.88
C LEU A 68 6.08 -6.69 -12.14
N ARG A 69 5.69 -5.75 -13.00
CA ARG A 69 6.47 -5.40 -14.20
C ARG A 69 7.51 -4.33 -13.88
N PRO A 70 8.80 -4.54 -14.21
CA PRO A 70 9.81 -3.51 -14.02
C PRO A 70 9.53 -2.27 -14.88
N LEU A 71 9.84 -1.09 -14.34
CA LEU A 71 9.76 0.21 -15.03
C LEU A 71 8.35 0.68 -15.45
N GLU A 72 7.31 0.01 -14.99
CA GLU A 72 5.93 0.46 -15.12
C GLU A 72 5.33 0.72 -13.74
N PRO A 73 4.47 1.75 -13.59
CA PRO A 73 3.69 1.91 -12.37
C PRO A 73 2.71 0.74 -12.23
N SER A 74 2.63 0.15 -11.05
CA SER A 74 1.70 -0.94 -10.78
C SER A 74 0.27 -0.42 -10.65
N PRO A 75 -0.75 -1.23 -11.00
CA PRO A 75 -2.14 -0.88 -10.75
C PRO A 75 -2.42 -0.83 -9.24
N VAL A 76 -3.50 -0.17 -8.84
CA VAL A 76 -3.85 0.08 -7.43
C VAL A 76 -3.90 -1.22 -6.62
N GLN A 77 -4.47 -2.30 -7.17
CA GLN A 77 -4.57 -3.59 -6.47
C GLN A 77 -3.20 -4.21 -6.13
N ALA A 78 -2.19 -3.92 -6.94
CA ALA A 78 -0.84 -4.47 -6.80
C ALA A 78 0.09 -3.62 -5.93
N LEU A 79 -0.38 -2.45 -5.47
CA LEU A 79 0.45 -1.44 -4.82
C LEU A 79 1.02 -1.93 -3.48
N ALA A 80 0.22 -2.66 -2.69
CA ALA A 80 0.65 -3.21 -1.41
C ALA A 80 1.83 -4.19 -1.56
N ARG A 81 1.72 -5.15 -2.49
CA ARG A 81 2.81 -6.07 -2.83
C ARG A 81 4.01 -5.33 -3.39
N GLU A 82 3.79 -4.37 -4.28
CA GLU A 82 4.86 -3.59 -4.89
C GLU A 82 5.70 -2.85 -3.83
N PHE A 83 5.06 -2.19 -2.87
CA PHE A 83 5.74 -1.51 -1.77
C PHE A 83 6.53 -2.49 -0.90
N MET A 84 5.95 -3.65 -0.58
CA MET A 84 6.63 -4.69 0.19
C MET A 84 7.88 -5.18 -0.54
N VAL A 85 7.74 -5.63 -1.79
CA VAL A 85 8.83 -6.20 -2.59
C VAL A 85 9.95 -5.18 -2.82
N LYS A 86 9.62 -3.95 -3.25
CA LYS A 86 10.63 -2.91 -3.49
C LYS A 86 11.37 -2.53 -2.21
N THR A 87 10.68 -2.43 -1.08
CA THR A 87 11.30 -2.12 0.20
C THR A 87 12.23 -3.24 0.67
N ARG A 88 11.83 -4.51 0.52
CA ARG A 88 12.65 -5.68 0.88
C ARG A 88 13.89 -5.80 0.01
N ARG A 89 13.75 -5.66 -1.32
CA ARG A 89 14.87 -5.63 -2.27
C ARG A 89 15.88 -4.54 -1.90
N ARG A 90 15.42 -3.33 -1.56
CA ARG A 90 16.28 -2.22 -1.12
C ARG A 90 17.04 -2.55 0.17
N LYS A 91 16.46 -3.35 1.07
CA LYS A 91 17.09 -3.79 2.32
C LYS A 91 17.96 -5.04 2.16
N GLY A 92 18.07 -5.61 0.96
CA GLY A 92 18.83 -6.84 0.71
C GLY A 92 18.16 -8.10 1.25
N LEU A 93 16.84 -8.07 1.45
CA LEU A 93 16.05 -9.21 1.89
C LEU A 93 15.43 -9.93 0.69
N SER A 94 15.10 -11.22 0.88
CA SER A 94 14.31 -11.99 -0.09
C SER A 94 12.96 -11.32 -0.32
N GLU A 95 12.39 -11.45 -1.52
CA GLU A 95 11.10 -10.85 -1.86
C GLU A 95 9.97 -11.48 -1.06
N GLU A 96 10.02 -12.81 -0.93
CA GLU A 96 9.04 -13.59 -0.18
C GLU A 96 9.33 -13.54 1.32
N VAL A 97 8.24 -13.50 2.09
CA VAL A 97 8.26 -13.58 3.56
C VAL A 97 8.01 -15.02 3.93
N ASN A 98 9.09 -15.77 4.22
CA ASN A 98 8.95 -17.14 4.69
C ASN A 98 8.74 -17.18 6.20
N VAL A 99 7.62 -17.75 6.63
CA VAL A 99 7.18 -17.76 8.02
C VAL A 99 7.89 -18.84 8.85
N SER A 100 8.40 -19.89 8.22
CA SER A 100 9.18 -20.94 8.91
C SER A 100 10.45 -20.41 9.58
N LYS A 101 10.99 -19.28 9.12
CA LYS A 101 12.17 -18.65 9.73
C LYS A 101 11.89 -18.03 11.11
N PHE A 102 10.62 -17.83 11.46
CA PHE A 102 10.23 -17.06 12.64
C PHE A 102 9.51 -17.89 13.70
N PHE A 103 9.08 -19.12 13.38
CA PHE A 103 8.33 -19.98 14.27
C PHE A 103 9.00 -21.35 14.41
N ASP A 104 9.00 -21.87 15.64
CA ASP A 104 9.51 -23.21 15.92
C ASP A 104 8.53 -24.28 15.38
N ASP A 105 9.06 -25.46 15.02
CA ASP A 105 8.32 -26.63 14.52
C ASP A 105 7.02 -26.97 15.29
N PRO A 106 7.01 -27.02 16.65
CA PRO A 106 5.77 -27.31 17.39
C PRO A 106 4.72 -26.22 17.24
N MET A 107 5.12 -24.95 17.09
CA MET A 107 4.20 -23.82 16.92
C MET A 107 3.62 -23.77 15.50
N LEU A 108 4.42 -24.11 14.49
CA LEU A 108 3.97 -24.28 13.11
C LEU A 108 2.90 -25.38 12.99
N HIS A 109 3.06 -26.48 13.73
CA HIS A 109 2.10 -27.57 13.72
C HIS A 109 0.75 -27.19 14.34
N GLU A 110 0.74 -26.39 15.42
CA GLU A 110 -0.51 -25.87 15.99
C GLU A 110 -1.19 -24.85 15.07
N LEU A 111 -0.43 -23.99 14.41
CA LEU A 111 -0.97 -23.06 13.40
C LEU A 111 -1.63 -23.80 12.23
N ALA A 112 -1.03 -24.87 11.74
CA ALA A 112 -1.57 -25.69 10.66
C ALA A 112 -2.88 -26.40 11.05
N LYS A 113 -3.05 -26.78 12.32
CA LYS A 113 -4.30 -27.38 12.82
C LYS A 113 -5.46 -26.38 12.89
N HIS A 114 -5.16 -25.10 13.01
CA HIS A 114 -6.16 -24.04 13.18
C HIS A 114 -6.70 -23.47 11.86
N ASP A 115 -6.39 -24.06 10.70
CA ASP A 115 -6.83 -23.60 9.37
C ASP A 115 -6.57 -22.09 9.12
N MET A 116 -5.53 -21.56 9.77
CA MET A 116 -4.88 -20.35 9.29
C MET A 116 -4.24 -20.74 7.96
N ASN A 117 -4.51 -20.01 6.87
CA ASN A 117 -4.06 -20.36 5.52
C ASN A 117 -2.51 -20.27 5.41
N VAL A 118 -1.80 -21.26 5.96
CA VAL A 118 -0.32 -21.31 6.04
C VAL A 118 0.31 -21.68 4.69
N GLU A 119 -0.48 -22.19 3.74
CA GLU A 119 0.00 -22.63 2.42
C GLU A 119 0.57 -21.49 1.57
N ASN A 120 0.13 -20.25 1.77
CA ASN A 120 0.70 -19.06 1.12
C ASN A 120 1.89 -18.45 1.88
N LEU A 121 2.29 -19.03 3.02
CA LEU A 121 3.30 -18.51 3.95
C LEU A 121 4.57 -19.40 4.07
N MET A 122 4.54 -20.64 3.55
CA MET A 122 5.67 -21.59 3.52
C MET A 122 6.48 -21.49 2.24
#